data_AF-A0A0B1T7H5-F1
#
_entry.id   AF-A0A0B1T7H5-F1
#
_cell.length_a   1.000
_cell.length_b   1.000
_cell.length_c   1.000
_cell.angle_alpha   90.00
_cell.angle_beta   90.00
_cell.angle_gamma   90.00
#
_symmetry.space_group_name_H-M   'P 1'
#
loop_
_entity.id
_entity.type
_entity.pdbx_description
1 polymer ?
#
loop_
_entity_poly.entity_id
_entity_poly.type
_entity_poly.pdbx_seq_one_letter_code
_entity_poly.pdbx_strand_id
1 'polypeptide(L)'
;MLHGVLLTATELFILRDQLRMLEGKDAVSLFECVFRCWCYRPIALLGLCLLSQNYAQAAEIALMLSQVDMTLDVLVEIDKLVNMIESPVLAYVRMDLLSACHQRSLSTVLSALLMLMPQSDAFHTLHKRLQAVPALTIVGKETPPPKPKVDFAPLFECLRSALTRRQTEIRRKHRDVLLASIQKMSMR
;
A
#
# COMPACT_ATOMS: atom_id res chain seq x y z
N MET A 1 -6.41 3.49 -12.87
CA MET A 1 -5.64 4.07 -14.00
C MET A 1 -4.75 5.22 -13.53
N LEU A 2 -5.28 6.28 -12.89
CA LEU A 2 -4.45 7.44 -12.53
C LEU A 2 -3.25 7.15 -11.59
N HIS A 3 -3.43 6.31 -10.56
CA HIS A 3 -2.32 5.98 -9.64
C HIS A 3 -1.21 5.18 -10.33
N GLY A 4 -1.56 4.27 -11.25
CA GLY A 4 -0.58 3.51 -12.02
C GLY A 4 0.25 4.44 -12.90
N VAL A 5 -0.39 5.39 -13.58
CA VAL A 5 0.28 6.40 -14.42
C VAL A 5 1.24 7.25 -13.59
N LEU A 6 0.82 7.76 -12.42
CA LEU A 6 1.72 8.52 -11.54
C LEU A 6 2.99 7.74 -11.20
N LEU A 7 2.83 6.45 -10.91
CA LEU A 7 3.89 5.61 -10.40
C LEU A 7 4.79 5.02 -11.50
N THR A 8 4.31 4.85 -12.73
CA THR A 8 5.07 4.18 -13.80
C THR A 8 5.36 5.03 -15.03
N ALA A 9 4.61 6.10 -15.29
CA ALA A 9 4.73 6.82 -16.55
C ALA A 9 5.95 7.74 -16.59
N THR A 10 6.76 7.66 -17.65
CA THR A 10 8.08 8.31 -17.70
C THR A 10 7.99 9.83 -17.63
N GLU A 11 6.92 10.42 -18.17
CA GLU A 11 6.65 11.86 -18.19
C GLU A 11 6.43 12.47 -16.80
N LEU A 12 6.14 11.65 -15.79
CA LEU A 12 5.89 12.12 -14.41
C LEU A 12 7.11 11.97 -13.49
N PHE A 13 8.32 11.83 -14.04
CA PHE A 13 9.53 11.63 -13.20
C PHE A 13 9.78 12.81 -12.25
N ILE A 14 9.57 14.06 -12.69
CA ILE A 14 9.74 15.26 -11.85
C ILE A 14 8.78 15.21 -10.67
N LEU A 15 7.51 14.88 -10.93
CA LEU A 15 6.49 14.80 -9.90
C LEU A 15 6.78 13.68 -8.90
N ARG A 16 7.26 12.52 -9.39
CA ARG A 16 7.70 11.43 -8.51
C ARG A 16 8.88 11.85 -7.64
N ASP A 17 9.84 12.58 -8.19
CA ASP A 17 11.00 13.05 -7.42
C ASP A 17 10.57 14.03 -6.32
N GLN A 18 9.65 14.96 -6.63
CA GLN A 18 9.04 15.85 -5.63
C GLN A 18 8.32 15.08 -4.53
N LEU A 19 7.50 14.09 -4.89
CA LEU A 19 6.79 13.23 -3.94
C LEU A 19 7.72 12.32 -3.13
N ARG A 20 8.90 12.01 -3.66
CA ARG A 20 9.91 11.20 -2.99
C ARG A 20 10.73 12.03 -2.01
N MET A 21 11.24 13.17 -2.45
CA MET A 21 12.09 14.05 -1.65
C MET A 21 11.28 14.75 -0.56
N LEU A 22 10.01 15.10 -0.83
CA LEU A 22 9.15 15.85 0.09
C LEU A 22 9.84 17.11 0.62
N GLU A 23 10.51 17.82 -0.29
CA GLU A 23 11.24 19.06 0.02
C GLU A 23 10.32 20.27 -0.16
N GLY A 24 10.20 21.06 0.90
CA GLY A 24 9.36 22.25 0.92
C GLY A 24 7.87 21.95 1.18
N LYS A 25 7.13 23.04 1.42
CA LYS A 25 5.71 22.97 1.79
C LYS A 25 4.83 22.48 0.64
N ASP A 26 5.18 22.81 -0.59
CA ASP A 26 4.38 22.44 -1.77
C ASP A 26 4.41 20.93 -2.03
N ALA A 27 5.59 20.30 -1.89
CA ALA A 27 5.73 18.85 -2.05
C ALA A 27 4.97 18.08 -0.95
N VAL A 28 5.03 18.55 0.30
CA VAL A 28 4.26 18.00 1.41
C VAL A 28 2.75 18.18 1.18
N SER A 29 2.31 19.38 0.79
CA SER A 29 0.90 19.66 0.49
C SER A 29 0.38 18.81 -0.66
N LEU A 30 1.19 18.60 -1.70
CA LEU A 30 0.86 17.72 -2.81
C LEU A 30 0.72 16.28 -2.34
N PHE A 31 1.66 15.78 -1.54
CA PHE A 31 1.59 14.43 -0.98
C PHE A 31 0.30 14.23 -0.16
N GLU A 32 -0.01 15.17 0.73
CA GLU A 32 -1.24 15.13 1.52
C GLU A 32 -2.50 15.17 0.64
N CYS A 33 -2.50 16.01 -0.39
CA CYS A 33 -3.61 16.09 -1.34
C CYS A 33 -3.82 14.77 -2.06
N VAL A 34 -2.76 14.17 -2.60
CA VAL A 34 -2.83 12.86 -3.28
C VAL A 34 -3.29 11.78 -2.30
N PHE A 35 -2.76 11.78 -1.08
CA PHE A 35 -3.17 10.85 -0.03
C PHE A 35 -4.67 10.96 0.25
N ARG A 36 -5.19 12.17 0.49
CA ARG A 36 -6.62 12.42 0.74
C ARG A 36 -7.47 11.97 -0.45
N CYS A 37 -7.05 12.30 -1.67
CA CYS A 37 -7.73 11.87 -2.89
C CYS A 37 -7.75 10.35 -3.07
N TRP A 38 -6.79 9.61 -2.53
CA TRP A 38 -6.68 8.16 -2.71
C TRP A 38 -7.09 7.35 -1.48
N CYS A 39 -7.70 7.96 -0.46
CA CYS A 39 -8.15 7.30 0.77
C CYS A 39 -9.04 6.06 0.54
N TYR A 40 -9.79 6.02 -0.56
CA TYR A 40 -10.65 4.90 -0.91
C TYR A 40 -9.91 3.76 -1.66
N ARG A 41 -8.63 3.96 -2.01
CA ARG A 41 -7.75 2.99 -2.70
C ARG A 41 -6.50 2.73 -1.85
N PRO A 42 -6.59 1.88 -0.82
CA PRO A 42 -5.48 1.67 0.11
C PRO A 42 -4.22 1.10 -0.57
N ILE A 43 -4.36 0.32 -1.65
CA ILE A 43 -3.20 -0.19 -2.40
C ILE A 43 -2.46 0.94 -3.13
N ALA A 44 -3.16 1.96 -3.63
CA ALA A 44 -2.53 3.13 -4.22
C ALA A 44 -1.77 3.96 -3.17
N LEU A 45 -2.31 4.05 -1.94
CA LEU A 45 -1.62 4.70 -0.82
C LEU A 45 -0.37 3.95 -0.38
N LEU A 46 -0.39 2.60 -0.40
CA LEU A 46 0.81 1.81 -0.21
C LEU A 46 1.87 2.16 -1.26
N GLY A 47 1.50 2.21 -2.54
CA GLY A 47 2.40 2.64 -3.60
C GLY A 47 2.99 4.04 -3.36
N LEU A 48 2.17 4.99 -2.91
CA LEU A 48 2.61 6.35 -2.59
C LEU A 48 3.59 6.39 -1.39
N CYS A 49 3.31 5.62 -0.33
CA CYS A 49 4.19 5.55 0.84
C CYS A 49 5.51 4.83 0.52
N LEU A 50 5.48 3.78 -0.30
CA LEU A 50 6.68 3.10 -0.79
C LEU A 50 7.54 4.05 -1.65
N LEU A 51 6.92 4.79 -2.57
CA LEU A 51 7.61 5.76 -3.41
C LEU A 51 8.31 6.85 -2.58
N SER A 52 7.64 7.32 -1.53
CA SER A 52 8.15 8.37 -0.64
C SER A 52 9.01 7.86 0.52
N GLN A 53 9.36 6.57 0.52
CA GLN A 53 10.13 5.92 1.58
C GLN A 53 9.52 6.04 2.99
N ASN A 54 8.22 6.31 3.09
CA ASN A 54 7.46 6.33 4.34
C ASN A 54 7.05 4.90 4.74
N TYR A 55 8.03 4.01 4.92
CA TYR A 55 7.80 2.57 5.08
C TYR A 55 7.06 2.17 6.35
N ALA A 56 7.28 2.87 7.47
CA ALA A 56 6.52 2.61 8.70
C ALA A 56 5.02 2.86 8.50
N GLN A 57 4.68 3.87 7.71
CA GLN A 57 3.30 4.26 7.43
C GLN A 57 2.70 3.32 6.39
N ALA A 58 3.50 2.90 5.40
CA ALA A 58 3.12 1.81 4.51
C ALA A 58 2.82 0.53 5.30
N ALA A 59 3.61 0.19 6.32
CA ALA A 59 3.36 -0.99 7.15
C ALA A 59 2.04 -0.88 7.91
N GLU A 60 1.73 0.28 8.49
CA GLU A 60 0.43 0.50 9.16
C GLU A 60 -0.74 0.32 8.18
N ILE A 61 -0.67 0.91 6.98
CA ILE A 61 -1.70 0.75 5.94
C ILE A 61 -1.82 -0.72 5.54
N ALA A 62 -0.71 -1.44 5.33
CA ALA A 62 -0.71 -2.83 4.91
C ALA A 62 -1.38 -3.73 5.95
N LEU A 63 -1.13 -3.49 7.24
CA LEU A 63 -1.78 -4.23 8.33
C LEU A 63 -3.28 -3.91 8.43
N MET A 64 -3.69 -2.66 8.17
CA MET A 64 -5.12 -2.30 8.10
C MET A 64 -5.87 -3.02 6.98
N LEU A 65 -5.21 -3.43 5.89
CA LEU A 65 -5.86 -4.17 4.81
C LEU A 65 -6.46 -5.50 5.25
N SER A 66 -5.94 -6.13 6.31
CA SER A 66 -6.52 -7.36 6.88
C SER A 66 -7.98 -7.19 7.32
N GLN A 67 -8.41 -5.96 7.62
CA GLN A 67 -9.77 -5.64 8.04
C GLN A 67 -10.69 -5.29 6.87
N VAL A 68 -10.14 -5.17 5.66
CA VAL A 68 -10.85 -4.82 4.43
C VAL A 68 -11.30 -6.11 3.75
N ASP A 69 -12.54 -6.11 3.24
CA ASP A 69 -13.04 -7.23 2.44
C ASP A 69 -12.18 -7.38 1.16
N MET A 70 -11.49 -8.50 1.04
CA MET A 70 -10.60 -8.79 -0.08
C MET A 70 -11.41 -9.13 -1.35
N THR A 71 -11.62 -8.11 -2.18
CA THR A 71 -12.25 -8.28 -3.50
C THR A 71 -11.21 -8.59 -4.57
N LEU A 72 -11.64 -9.18 -5.70
CA LEU A 72 -10.77 -9.44 -6.85
C LEU A 72 -10.02 -8.18 -7.32
N ASP A 73 -10.71 -7.03 -7.34
CA ASP A 73 -10.09 -5.75 -7.72
C ASP A 73 -8.92 -5.37 -6.82
N VAL A 74 -9.02 -5.65 -5.51
CA VAL A 74 -7.93 -5.39 -4.55
C VAL A 74 -6.76 -6.32 -4.82
N LEU A 75 -7.02 -7.60 -5.07
CA LEU A 75 -5.97 -8.58 -5.40
C LEU A 75 -5.22 -8.19 -6.68
N VAL A 76 -5.95 -7.75 -7.72
CA VAL A 76 -5.34 -7.26 -8.97
C VAL A 76 -4.51 -5.99 -8.74
N GLU A 77 -4.94 -5.10 -7.86
CA GLU A 77 -4.13 -3.94 -7.47
C GLU A 77 -2.85 -4.35 -6.72
N ILE A 78 -2.93 -5.35 -5.84
CA ILE A 78 -1.76 -5.86 -5.12
C ILE A 78 -0.77 -6.49 -6.11
N ASP A 79 -1.22 -7.35 -7.03
CA ASP A 79 -0.37 -7.95 -8.06
C ASP A 79 0.36 -6.86 -8.87
N LYS A 80 -0.34 -5.78 -9.24
CA LYS A 80 0.27 -4.63 -9.93
C LYS A 80 1.30 -3.91 -9.07
N LEU A 81 1.02 -3.72 -7.77
CA LEU A 81 1.95 -3.10 -6.84
C LEU A 81 3.23 -3.94 -6.68
N VAL A 82 3.11 -5.26 -6.58
CA VAL A 82 4.26 -6.17 -6.51
C VAL A 82 5.13 -6.07 -7.77
N ASN A 83 4.51 -6.12 -8.94
CA ASN A 83 5.22 -5.94 -10.20
C ASN A 83 5.92 -4.57 -10.29
N MET A 84 5.31 -3.53 -9.71
CA MET A 84 5.90 -2.20 -9.65
C MET A 84 7.11 -2.12 -8.71
N ILE A 85 7.11 -2.84 -7.58
CA ILE A 85 8.25 -2.91 -6.65
C ILE A 85 9.48 -3.51 -7.35
N GLU A 86 9.27 -4.50 -8.22
CA GLU A 86 10.35 -5.11 -9.01
C GLU A 86 10.79 -4.26 -10.21
N SER A 87 10.04 -3.20 -10.55
CA SER A 87 10.39 -2.31 -11.65
C SER A 87 11.68 -1.49 -11.37
N PRO A 88 12.34 -0.97 -12.41
CA PRO A 88 13.48 -0.06 -12.26
C PRO A 88 13.12 1.24 -11.53
N VAL A 89 11.89 1.73 -11.68
CA VAL A 89 11.44 3.00 -11.07
C VAL A 89 11.51 2.94 -9.55
N LEU A 90 11.29 1.76 -8.95
CA LEU A 90 11.38 1.53 -7.51
C LEU A 90 12.62 0.70 -7.11
N ALA A 91 13.69 0.72 -7.91
CA ALA A 91 14.91 0.00 -7.56
C ALA A 91 15.47 0.40 -6.18
N TYR A 92 15.34 1.68 -5.79
CA TYR A 92 15.75 2.15 -4.46
C TYR A 92 14.96 1.51 -3.32
N VAL A 93 13.68 1.19 -3.52
CA VAL A 93 12.87 0.49 -2.49
C VAL A 93 13.47 -0.88 -2.19
N ARG A 94 13.90 -1.61 -3.22
CA ARG A 94 14.56 -2.90 -3.04
C ARG A 94 15.93 -2.76 -2.39
N MET A 95 16.66 -1.67 -2.67
CA MET A 95 17.92 -1.38 -1.97
C MET A 95 17.69 -1.06 -0.49
N ASP A 96 16.57 -0.44 -0.14
CA ASP A 96 16.22 -0.11 1.25
C ASP A 96 15.95 -1.36 2.11
N LEU A 97 15.74 -2.55 1.50
CA LEU A 97 15.72 -3.84 2.23
C LEU A 97 17.08 -4.21 2.83
N LEU A 98 18.16 -3.58 2.40
CA LEU A 98 19.50 -3.75 2.96
C LEU A 98 19.83 -2.70 4.03
N SER A 99 18.97 -1.70 4.20
CA SER A 99 19.17 -0.61 5.16
C SER A 99 18.59 -0.97 6.53
N ALA A 100 19.40 -0.87 7.59
CA ALA A 100 19.00 -1.19 8.96
C ALA A 100 17.77 -0.39 9.44
N CYS A 101 17.62 0.87 9.01
CA CYS A 101 16.51 1.72 9.43
C CYS A 101 15.20 1.46 8.66
N HIS A 102 15.27 0.83 7.49
CA HIS A 102 14.11 0.62 6.61
C HIS A 102 13.66 -0.83 6.53
N GLN A 103 14.61 -1.78 6.61
CA GLN A 103 14.35 -3.20 6.37
C GLN A 103 13.17 -3.72 7.19
N ARG A 104 13.11 -3.45 8.50
CA ARG A 104 12.01 -3.95 9.35
C ARG A 104 10.63 -3.52 8.83
N SER A 105 10.45 -2.23 8.57
CA SER A 105 9.16 -1.69 8.12
C SER A 105 8.83 -2.18 6.72
N LEU A 106 9.80 -2.17 5.81
CA LEU A 106 9.59 -2.60 4.44
C LEU A 106 9.33 -4.12 4.35
N SER A 107 10.09 -4.95 5.07
CA SER A 107 9.82 -6.39 5.19
C SER A 107 8.42 -6.65 5.74
N THR A 108 7.96 -5.86 6.73
CA THR A 108 6.58 -5.96 7.24
C THR A 108 5.55 -5.71 6.14
N VAL A 109 5.74 -4.66 5.31
CA VAL A 109 4.87 -4.38 4.17
C VAL A 109 4.85 -5.55 3.19
N LEU A 110 6.02 -6.03 2.76
CA LEU A 110 6.13 -7.10 1.77
C LEU A 110 5.54 -8.41 2.31
N SER A 111 5.79 -8.76 3.57
CA SER A 111 5.20 -9.93 4.20
C SER A 111 3.68 -9.80 4.34
N ALA A 112 3.16 -8.64 4.72
CA ALA A 112 1.71 -8.41 4.79
C ALA A 112 1.05 -8.58 3.42
N LEU A 113 1.61 -7.98 2.36
CA LEU A 113 1.12 -8.17 0.99
C LEU A 113 1.17 -9.64 0.57
N LEU A 114 2.26 -10.35 0.89
CA LEU A 114 2.39 -11.78 0.61
C LEU A 114 1.28 -12.61 1.28
N MET A 115 0.92 -12.29 2.52
CA MET A 115 -0.14 -12.99 3.26
C MET A 115 -1.56 -12.65 2.78
N LEU A 116 -1.75 -11.52 2.09
CA LEU A 116 -3.05 -11.10 1.55
C LEU A 116 -3.32 -11.67 0.15
N MET A 117 -2.29 -12.09 -0.58
CA MET A 117 -2.42 -12.60 -1.95
C MET A 117 -2.73 -14.11 -1.96
N PRO A 118 -3.49 -14.60 -2.97
CA PRO A 118 -3.44 -16.00 -3.35
C PRO A 118 -2.05 -16.35 -3.92
N GLN A 119 -1.75 -17.65 -4.13
CA GLN A 119 -0.47 -18.12 -4.70
C GLN A 119 -0.31 -17.79 -6.20
N SER A 120 -0.38 -16.51 -6.58
CA SER A 120 -0.18 -15.97 -7.93
C SER A 120 1.30 -15.87 -8.32
N ASP A 121 1.60 -15.48 -9.56
CA ASP A 121 2.99 -15.20 -9.97
C ASP A 121 3.60 -14.03 -9.19
N ALA A 122 2.79 -13.04 -8.82
CA ALA A 122 3.22 -11.93 -7.97
C ALA A 122 3.61 -12.44 -6.56
N PHE A 123 2.84 -13.38 -6.00
CA PHE A 123 3.20 -14.06 -4.76
C PHE A 123 4.59 -14.70 -4.85
N HIS A 124 4.85 -15.49 -5.90
CA HIS A 124 6.14 -16.15 -6.07
C HIS A 124 7.29 -15.16 -6.25
N THR A 125 7.06 -14.09 -7.01
CA THR A 125 8.02 -12.99 -7.22
C THR A 125 8.39 -12.34 -5.89
N LEU A 126 7.39 -11.95 -5.09
CA LEU A 126 7.59 -11.31 -3.80
C LEU A 126 8.23 -12.24 -2.77
N HIS A 127 7.83 -13.51 -2.75
CA HIS A 127 8.40 -14.53 -1.87
C HIS A 127 9.89 -14.73 -2.16
N LYS A 128 10.28 -14.86 -3.45
CA LYS A 128 11.69 -14.95 -3.86
C LYS A 128 12.49 -13.70 -3.46
N ARG A 129 11.90 -12.51 -3.61
CA ARG A 129 12.53 -11.26 -3.17
C ARG A 129 12.82 -11.29 -1.68
N LEU A 130 11.84 -11.67 -0.86
CA LEU A 130 11.99 -11.78 0.60
C LEU A 130 13.04 -12.82 1.00
N GLN A 131 13.11 -13.96 0.30
CA GLN A 131 14.14 -14.98 0.53
C GLN A 131 15.56 -14.49 0.20
N ALA A 132 15.69 -13.57 -0.75
CA ALA A 132 16.97 -12.96 -1.11
C ALA A 132 17.40 -11.85 -0.14
N VAL A 133 16.52 -11.41 0.77
CA VAL A 133 16.87 -10.40 1.78
C VAL A 133 17.74 -11.06 2.85
N PRO A 134 18.98 -10.58 3.08
CA PRO A 134 19.81 -11.12 4.15
C PRO A 134 19.10 -10.90 5.49
N ALA A 135 19.13 -11.92 6.35
CA ALA A 135 18.78 -11.73 7.75
C ALA A 135 19.81 -10.77 8.34
N LEU A 136 19.50 -9.47 8.39
CA LEU A 136 20.32 -8.53 9.14
C LEU A 136 20.18 -8.96 10.58
N THR A 137 21.20 -9.65 11.08
CA THR A 137 21.34 -9.91 12.50
C THR A 137 21.44 -8.52 13.11
N ILE A 138 20.39 -8.09 13.81
CA ILE A 138 20.34 -6.81 14.55
C ILE A 138 21.32 -6.97 15.73
N VAL A 139 22.61 -6.99 15.44
CA VAL A 139 23.71 -7.01 16.42
C VAL A 139 24.13 -5.58 16.74
N GLY A 140 23.57 -4.58 16.04
CA GLY A 140 23.74 -3.16 16.32
C GLY A 140 22.44 -2.51 16.79
N LYS A 141 22.57 -1.56 17.72
CA LYS A 141 21.53 -0.61 18.19
C LYS A 141 20.50 -0.33 17.08
N GLU A 142 19.22 -0.57 17.36
CA GLU A 142 18.14 -0.21 16.44
C GLU A 142 18.30 1.26 16.04
N THR A 143 18.59 1.51 14.76
CA THR A 143 18.56 2.87 14.24
C THR A 143 17.08 3.26 14.12
N PRO A 144 16.63 4.28 14.86
CA PRO A 144 15.24 4.69 14.77
C PRO A 144 14.95 5.11 13.32
N PRO A 145 13.76 4.77 12.79
CA PRO A 145 13.38 5.20 11.46
C PRO A 145 13.41 6.74 11.40
N PRO A 146 13.75 7.32 10.23
CA PRO A 146 13.71 8.76 10.06
C PRO A 146 12.30 9.29 10.37
N LYS A 147 12.23 10.43 11.05
CA LYS A 147 10.95 11.08 11.35
C LYS A 147 10.27 11.44 10.03
N PRO A 148 8.97 11.15 9.88
CA PRO A 148 8.24 11.52 8.68
C PRO A 148 8.19 13.05 8.52
N LYS A 149 8.36 13.51 7.29
CA LYS A 149 8.21 14.94 6.93
C LYS A 149 6.76 15.39 6.86
N VAL A 150 5.83 14.44 6.82
CA VAL A 150 4.37 14.64 6.69
C VAL A 150 3.70 14.27 8.01
N ASP A 151 2.69 15.02 8.40
CA ASP A 151 1.81 14.63 9.51
C ASP A 151 0.78 13.60 9.03
N PHE A 152 0.99 12.34 9.40
CA PHE A 152 0.12 11.23 9.00
C PHE A 152 -1.11 11.06 9.88
N ALA A 153 -1.20 11.70 11.05
CA ALA A 153 -2.34 11.56 11.95
C ALA A 153 -3.68 11.91 11.26
N PRO A 154 -3.86 13.11 10.66
CA PRO A 154 -5.12 13.44 9.97
C PRO A 154 -5.33 12.61 8.71
N LEU A 155 -4.25 12.17 8.05
CA LEU A 155 -4.33 11.33 6.85
C LEU A 155 -4.88 9.93 7.18
N PHE A 156 -4.44 9.34 8.28
CA PHE A 156 -4.93 8.04 8.74
C PHE A 156 -6.34 8.10 9.30
N GLU A 157 -6.76 9.20 9.90
CA GLU A 157 -8.19 9.40 10.23
C GLU A 157 -9.06 9.40 8.97
N CYS A 158 -8.62 10.07 7.91
CA CYS A 158 -9.30 10.09 6.61
C CYS A 158 -9.35 8.69 5.99
N LEU A 159 -8.23 7.94 6.03
CA LEU A 159 -8.16 6.56 5.55
C LEU A 159 -9.10 5.64 6.33
N ARG A 160 -9.05 5.64 7.66
CA ARG A 160 -9.90 4.80 8.52
C ARG A 160 -11.38 5.07 8.27
N SER A 161 -11.74 6.35 8.11
CA SER A 161 -13.11 6.75 7.75
C SER A 161 -13.53 6.20 6.37
N ALA A 162 -12.65 6.26 5.38
CA ALA A 162 -12.91 5.74 4.03
C ALA A 162 -13.04 4.21 4.01
N LEU A 163 -12.17 3.49 4.71
CA LEU A 163 -12.22 2.03 4.83
C LEU A 163 -13.51 1.55 5.51
N THR A 164 -13.91 2.23 6.59
CA THR A 164 -15.15 1.91 7.31
C THR A 164 -16.37 2.09 6.39
N ARG A 165 -16.46 3.22 5.68
CA ARG A 165 -17.55 3.46 4.71
C ARG A 165 -17.61 2.38 3.66
N ARG A 166 -16.48 2.06 3.03
CA ARG A 166 -16.39 0.98 2.03
C ARG A 166 -16.88 -0.36 2.58
N GLN A 167 -16.47 -0.73 3.79
CA GLN A 167 -16.89 -1.98 4.40
C GLN A 167 -18.41 -2.03 4.67
N THR A 168 -18.99 -0.91 5.12
CA THR A 168 -20.46 -0.83 5.28
C THR A 168 -21.21 -0.97 3.95
N GLU A 169 -20.69 -0.38 2.87
CA GLU A 169 -21.28 -0.47 1.54
C GLU A 169 -21.23 -1.89 0.96
N ILE A 170 -20.08 -2.58 1.09
CA ILE A 170 -19.92 -3.97 0.63
C ILE A 170 -20.86 -4.89 1.39
N ARG A 171 -20.88 -4.79 2.73
CA ARG A 171 -21.78 -5.59 3.57
C ARG A 171 -23.25 -5.34 3.26
N ARG A 172 -23.63 -4.08 3.02
CA ARG A 172 -25.00 -3.72 2.60
C ARG A 172 -25.35 -4.39 1.27
N LYS A 173 -24.49 -4.28 0.25
CA LYS A 173 -24.72 -4.93 -1.06
C LYS A 173 -24.85 -6.44 -0.93
N HIS A 174 -24.01 -7.10 -0.14
CA HIS A 174 -24.11 -8.54 0.10
C HIS A 174 -25.43 -8.91 0.79
N ARG A 175 -25.85 -8.13 1.80
CA ARG A 175 -27.15 -8.34 2.48
C ARG A 175 -28.33 -8.19 1.52
N ASP A 176 -28.32 -7.16 0.67
CA ASP A 176 -29.40 -6.90 -0.28
C ASP A 176 -29.54 -8.03 -1.32
N VAL A 177 -28.41 -8.57 -1.80
CA VAL A 177 -28.37 -9.72 -2.71
C VAL A 177 -28.94 -10.99 -2.06
N LEU A 178 -28.60 -11.25 -0.79
CA LEU A 178 -29.14 -12.39 -0.05
C LEU A 178 -30.65 -12.28 0.12
N LEU A 179 -31.15 -11.10 0.52
CA LEU A 179 -32.59 -10.87 0.69
C LEU A 179 -33.36 -11.05 -0.62
N ALA A 180 -32.84 -10.52 -1.73
CA ALA A 180 -33.43 -10.72 -3.06
C ALA A 180 -33.46 -12.20 -3.48
N SER A 181 -32.44 -12.98 -3.09
CA SER A 181 -32.37 -14.42 -3.39
C SER A 181 -33.39 -15.22 -2.56
N ILE A 182 -33.56 -14.89 -1.28
CA ILE A 182 -34.55 -15.50 -0.39
C ILE A 182 -35.97 -15.22 -0.89
N GLN A 183 -36.28 -13.98 -1.29
CA GLN A 183 -37.58 -13.63 -1.86
C GLN A 183 -37.90 -14.42 -3.13
N LYS A 184 -36.93 -14.60 -4.03
CA LYS A 184 -37.09 -15.41 -5.25
C LYS A 184 -37.31 -16.90 -4.95
N MET A 185 -36.71 -17.44 -3.90
CA MET A 185 -36.94 -18.82 -3.46
C MET A 185 -38.32 -19.01 -2.83
N SER A 186 -38.83 -18.02 -2.09
CA SER A 186 -40.15 -18.09 -1.46
C SER A 186 -41.33 -17.93 -2.43
N MET A 187 -41.08 -17.48 -3.66
CA MET A 187 -42.10 -17.32 -4.71
C MET A 187 -42.16 -18.50 -5.70
N ARG A 188 -41.35 -19.54 -5.48
CA ARG A 188 -41.41 -20.82 -6.20
C ARG A 188 -42.05 -21.89 -5.32
#